data_AF-A0A061HGI3-F1
#
_entry.id   AF-A0A061HGI3-F1
#
_cell.length_a   1.000
_cell.length_b   1.000
_cell.length_c   1.000
_cell.angle_alpha   90.00
_cell.angle_beta   90.00
_cell.angle_gamma   90.00
#
_symmetry.space_group_name_H-M   'P 1'
#
loop_
_entity.id
_entity.type
_entity.pdbx_description
1 polymer ?
#
loop_
_entity_poly.entity_id
_entity_poly.type
_entity_poly.pdbx_seq_one_letter_code
_entity_poly.pdbx_strand_id
1 'polypeptide(L)'
;MFISSFYRVFRLVFIVVPLIGNYAAAQCPDYAIYSQTTHDPLSTGNLKLPYMRPDPACRKFNSSQVEDTIVRMKSVIKDPDLYRLFENTFPNSLDTA
;
A
#
# COMPACT_ATOMS: atom_id res chain seq x y z
N MET A 1 55.35 -26.54 5.78
CA MET A 1 55.22 -25.29 5.01
C MET A 1 54.18 -25.43 3.88
N PHE A 2 52.98 -25.95 4.15
CA PHE A 2 51.94 -26.19 3.11
C PHE A 2 50.51 -25.92 3.57
N ILE A 3 50.31 -25.18 4.69
CA ILE A 3 48.96 -24.87 5.22
C ILE A 3 48.66 -23.36 5.17
N SER A 4 49.67 -22.49 5.07
CA SER A 4 49.50 -21.03 5.04
C SER A 4 49.08 -20.44 3.68
N SER A 5 49.19 -21.21 2.59
CA SER A 5 48.86 -20.72 1.24
C SER A 5 47.37 -20.83 0.89
N PHE A 6 46.62 -21.74 1.52
CA PHE A 6 45.18 -21.90 1.29
C PHE A 6 44.35 -20.80 1.98
N TYR A 7 44.81 -20.28 3.12
CA TYR A 7 44.13 -19.19 3.84
C TYR A 7 44.23 -17.83 3.17
N ARG A 8 45.16 -17.63 2.23
CA ARG A 8 45.29 -16.36 1.47
C ARG A 8 44.35 -16.27 0.28
N VAL A 9 43.99 -17.39 -0.34
CA VAL A 9 43.03 -17.42 -1.45
C VAL A 9 41.60 -17.28 -0.94
N PHE A 10 41.29 -17.85 0.23
CA PHE A 10 39.94 -17.80 0.80
C PHE A 10 39.56 -16.49 1.51
N ARG A 11 40.54 -15.59 1.76
CA ARG A 11 40.28 -14.32 2.47
C ARG A 11 39.87 -13.16 1.56
N LEU A 12 39.93 -13.33 0.24
CA LEU A 12 39.59 -12.30 -0.74
C LEU A 12 38.29 -12.57 -1.53
N VAL A 13 37.54 -13.62 -1.18
CA VAL A 13 36.30 -13.98 -1.92
C VAL A 13 35.03 -13.47 -1.21
N PHE A 14 35.13 -12.87 -0.03
CA PHE A 14 33.96 -12.44 0.77
C PHE A 14 33.78 -10.93 0.94
N ILE A 15 34.29 -10.10 0.03
CA ILE A 15 34.13 -8.63 0.13
C ILE A 15 33.48 -8.03 -1.12
N VAL A 16 32.50 -8.71 -1.73
CA VAL A 16 31.49 -8.02 -2.54
C VAL A 16 30.21 -8.86 -2.51
N VAL A 17 29.55 -8.93 -1.35
CA VAL A 17 28.11 -9.23 -1.37
C VAL A 17 27.47 -7.92 -1.82
N PRO A 18 26.91 -7.82 -3.05
CA PRO A 18 26.15 -6.65 -3.38
C PRO A 18 24.98 -6.63 -2.39
N LEU A 19 24.87 -5.53 -1.62
CA LEU A 19 23.65 -5.17 -0.92
C LEU A 19 22.60 -4.88 -2.00
N ILE A 20 22.11 -5.92 -2.68
CA ILE A 20 20.94 -5.84 -3.53
C ILE A 20 19.79 -5.78 -2.53
N GLY A 21 19.56 -4.59 -1.98
CA GLY A 21 18.26 -4.26 -1.42
C GLY A 21 17.26 -4.53 -2.53
N ASN A 22 16.38 -5.50 -2.35
CA ASN A 22 15.23 -5.68 -3.22
C ASN A 22 14.38 -4.42 -3.11
N TYR A 23 14.63 -3.43 -3.98
CA TYR A 23 13.71 -2.33 -4.21
C TYR A 23 12.52 -2.92 -4.98
N ALA A 24 11.66 -3.65 -4.26
CA ALA A 24 10.39 -4.08 -4.79
C ALA A 24 9.53 -2.83 -4.96
N ALA A 25 9.44 -2.33 -6.20
CA ALA A 25 8.45 -1.31 -6.54
C ALA A 25 7.06 -1.91 -6.26
N ALA A 26 6.20 -1.14 -5.58
CA ALA A 26 4.82 -1.54 -5.38
C ALA A 26 4.17 -1.78 -6.76
N GLN A 27 3.60 -2.97 -6.94
CA GLN A 27 2.85 -3.31 -8.15
C GLN A 27 1.43 -2.80 -7.98
N CYS A 28 1.11 -1.68 -8.62
CA CYS A 28 -0.19 -1.03 -8.53
C CYS A 28 -1.10 -1.47 -9.68
N PRO A 29 -2.25 -2.13 -9.40
CA PRO A 29 -3.17 -2.55 -10.44
C PRO A 29 -3.87 -1.35 -11.08
N ASP A 30 -4.35 -1.52 -12.32
CA ASP A 30 -5.26 -0.57 -12.95
C ASP A 30 -6.53 -0.45 -12.10
N TYR A 31 -6.87 0.77 -11.68
CA TYR A 31 -8.00 1.02 -10.80
C TYR A 31 -9.34 0.60 -11.42
N ALA A 32 -9.51 0.77 -12.74
CA ALA A 32 -10.74 0.40 -13.43
C ALA A 32 -11.01 -1.11 -13.39
N ILE A 33 -9.94 -1.92 -13.29
CA ILE A 33 -10.00 -3.36 -13.08
C ILE A 33 -10.17 -3.68 -11.59
N TYR A 34 -9.37 -3.03 -10.73
CA TYR A 34 -9.44 -3.20 -9.29
C TYR A 34 -10.86 -2.99 -8.75
N SER A 35 -11.56 -1.97 -9.25
CA SER A 35 -12.89 -1.59 -8.77
C SER A 35 -14.01 -2.59 -9.13
N GLN A 36 -13.75 -3.58 -9.98
CA GLN A 36 -14.75 -4.57 -10.41
C GLN A 36 -14.95 -5.72 -9.41
N THR A 37 -14.11 -5.77 -8.36
CA THR A 37 -14.15 -6.84 -7.35
C THR A 37 -14.38 -6.25 -5.97
N THR A 38 -14.98 -7.06 -5.08
CA THR A 38 -15.23 -6.69 -3.69
C THR A 38 -13.95 -6.87 -2.88
N HIS A 39 -13.56 -5.85 -2.11
CA HIS A 39 -12.39 -5.94 -1.23
C HIS A 39 -12.76 -5.75 0.24
N ASP A 40 -12.05 -6.50 1.08
CA ASP A 40 -12.10 -6.36 2.53
C ASP A 40 -11.28 -5.15 3.01
N PRO A 41 -11.60 -4.59 4.19
CA PRO A 41 -12.69 -5.01 5.08
C PRO A 41 -14.05 -4.45 4.65
N LEU A 42 -15.11 -5.27 4.74
CA LEU A 42 -16.48 -4.79 4.60
C LEU A 42 -16.85 -3.81 5.73
N SER A 43 -17.72 -2.85 5.45
CA SER A 43 -18.30 -1.97 6.47
C SER A 43 -19.11 -2.75 7.51
N THR A 44 -19.27 -2.18 8.70
CA THR A 44 -19.95 -2.85 9.81
C THR A 44 -21.47 -2.74 9.74
N GLY A 45 -22.02 -1.93 8.83
CA GLY A 45 -23.46 -1.73 8.67
C GLY A 45 -24.18 -2.93 8.06
N ASN A 46 -25.43 -2.75 7.69
CA ASN A 46 -26.29 -3.81 7.19
C ASN A 46 -25.96 -4.17 5.73
N LEU A 47 -25.49 -3.20 4.95
CA LEU A 47 -25.18 -3.37 3.53
C LEU A 47 -23.80 -3.99 3.28
N LYS A 48 -22.91 -4.01 4.29
CA LYS A 48 -21.58 -4.63 4.20
C LYS A 48 -20.79 -4.17 2.97
N LEU A 49 -20.73 -2.87 2.76
CA LEU A 49 -20.07 -2.25 1.62
C LEU A 49 -18.55 -2.46 1.65
N PRO A 50 -17.91 -2.81 0.53
CA PRO A 50 -16.48 -3.05 0.47
C PRO A 50 -15.64 -1.79 0.62
N TYR A 51 -14.39 -1.98 1.04
CA TYR A 51 -13.36 -0.94 0.95
C TYR A 51 -12.87 -0.85 -0.50
N MET A 52 -12.85 0.34 -1.10
CA MET A 52 -12.53 0.48 -2.53
C MET A 52 -11.42 1.48 -2.81
N ARG A 53 -10.73 2.01 -1.80
CA ARG A 53 -9.54 2.85 -2.05
C ARG A 53 -8.35 1.97 -2.41
N PRO A 54 -7.49 2.38 -3.36
CA PRO A 54 -6.22 1.70 -3.62
C PRO A 54 -5.34 1.62 -2.37
N ASP A 55 -4.38 0.70 -2.41
CA ASP A 55 -3.28 0.66 -1.45
C ASP A 55 -2.63 2.07 -1.34
N PRO A 56 -2.27 2.54 -0.13
CA PRO A 56 -1.65 3.85 0.05
C PRO A 56 -0.45 4.12 -0.86
N ALA A 57 0.36 3.10 -1.18
CA ALA A 57 1.51 3.23 -2.07
C ALA A 57 1.12 3.41 -3.56
N CYS A 58 -0.14 3.14 -3.90
CA CYS A 58 -0.69 3.19 -5.25
C CYS A 58 -1.57 4.39 -5.53
N ARG A 59 -1.74 5.31 -4.57
CA ARG A 59 -2.52 6.54 -4.76
C ARG A 59 -1.69 7.56 -5.55
N LYS A 60 -2.29 8.16 -6.58
CA LYS A 60 -1.60 9.08 -7.49
C LYS A 60 -1.26 10.42 -6.84
N PHE A 61 -2.12 10.93 -5.97
CA PHE A 61 -1.88 12.18 -5.26
C PHE A 61 -2.31 12.06 -3.80
N ASN A 62 -1.44 12.54 -2.90
CA ASN A 62 -1.72 12.57 -1.46
C ASN A 62 -1.91 14.00 -0.97
N SER A 63 -3.00 14.24 -0.24
CA SER A 63 -3.30 15.52 0.41
C SER A 63 -3.62 15.29 1.87
N SER A 64 -2.80 15.86 2.76
CA SER A 64 -3.04 15.78 4.21
C SER A 64 -4.42 16.32 4.60
N GLN A 65 -4.85 17.42 3.98
CA GLN A 65 -6.16 18.01 4.26
C GLN A 65 -7.32 17.08 3.89
N VAL A 66 -7.18 16.30 2.82
CA VAL A 66 -8.19 15.32 2.40
C VAL A 66 -8.23 14.15 3.38
N GLU A 67 -7.07 13.61 3.78
CA GLU A 67 -7.02 12.52 4.77
C GLU A 67 -7.54 12.96 6.14
N ASP A 68 -7.20 14.17 6.60
CA ASP A 68 -7.74 14.76 7.84
C ASP A 68 -9.26 14.91 7.78
N THR A 69 -9.79 15.29 6.61
CA THR A 69 -11.24 15.37 6.40
C THR A 69 -11.88 13.99 6.46
N ILE A 70 -11.26 12.96 5.87
CA ILE A 70 -11.75 11.57 5.92
C ILE A 70 -11.84 11.06 7.36
N VAL A 71 -10.81 11.32 8.16
CA VAL A 71 -10.78 10.96 9.59
C VAL A 71 -11.86 11.71 10.36
N ARG A 72 -11.97 13.03 10.17
CA ARG A 72 -12.99 13.86 10.83
C ARG A 72 -14.41 13.39 10.53
N MET A 73 -14.69 13.06 9.26
CA MET A 73 -16.03 12.67 8.84
C MET A 73 -16.47 11.33 9.44
N LYS A 74 -15.54 10.47 9.88
CA LYS A 74 -15.86 9.22 10.59
C LYS A 74 -16.64 9.45 11.87
N SER A 75 -16.38 10.55 12.58
CA SER A 75 -17.15 10.90 13.79
C SER A 75 -18.47 11.63 13.46
N VAL A 76 -18.62 12.19 12.26
CA VAL A 76 -19.80 12.95 11.84
C VAL A 76 -20.84 12.02 11.22
N ILE A 77 -20.44 11.18 10.28
CA ILE A 77 -21.31 10.24 9.57
C ILE A 77 -21.44 8.97 10.43
N LYS A 78 -22.57 8.85 11.14
CA LYS A 78 -22.79 7.75 12.10
C LYS A 78 -23.13 6.42 11.44
N ASP A 79 -23.76 6.46 10.28
CA ASP A 79 -24.04 5.25 9.52
C ASP A 79 -22.73 4.73 8.90
N PRO A 80 -22.30 3.50 9.23
CA PRO A 80 -21.02 2.95 8.77
C PRO A 80 -21.00 2.64 7.27
N ASP A 81 -22.15 2.34 6.65
CA ASP A 81 -22.23 2.09 5.21
C ASP A 81 -22.17 3.42 4.45
N LEU A 82 -22.86 4.45 4.93
CA LEU A 82 -22.75 5.80 4.38
C LEU A 82 -21.33 6.36 4.53
N TYR A 83 -20.69 6.13 5.67
CA TYR A 83 -19.29 6.52 5.85
C TYR A 83 -18.38 5.77 4.86
N ARG A 84 -18.61 4.48 4.63
CA ARG A 84 -17.83 3.71 3.65
C ARG A 84 -17.97 4.28 2.23
N LEU A 85 -19.17 4.67 1.81
CA LEU A 85 -19.37 5.34 0.52
C LEU A 85 -18.60 6.65 0.45
N PHE A 86 -18.66 7.47 1.50
CA PHE A 86 -17.92 8.72 1.58
C PHE A 86 -16.40 8.48 1.49
N GLU A 87 -15.87 7.55 2.28
CA GLU A 87 -14.44 7.21 2.30
C GLU A 87 -13.95 6.70 0.94
N ASN A 88 -14.77 5.92 0.22
CA ASN A 88 -14.42 5.40 -1.10
C ASN A 88 -14.52 6.46 -2.21
N THR A 89 -15.45 7.41 -2.12
CA THR A 89 -15.78 8.33 -3.24
C THR A 89 -15.13 9.70 -3.12
N PHE A 90 -15.03 10.25 -1.91
CA PHE A 90 -14.51 11.60 -1.69
C PHE A 90 -13.07 11.82 -2.18
N PRO A 91 -12.10 10.91 -1.93
CA PRO A 91 -10.74 11.05 -2.45
C PRO A 91 -10.52 10.40 -3.82
N ASN A 92 -11.54 9.78 -4.45
CA ASN A 92 -11.32 8.86 -5.57
C ASN A 92 -10.56 9.48 -6.76
N SER A 93 -10.87 10.73 -7.11
CA SER A 93 -10.14 11.42 -8.19
C SER A 93 -8.66 11.60 -7.87
N LEU A 94 -8.30 11.91 -6.62
CA LEU A 94 -6.89 12.04 -6.21
C LEU A 94 -6.19 10.68 -6.13
N ASP A 95 -6.94 9.66 -5.70
CA ASP A 95 -6.41 8.31 -5.57
C ASP A 95 -6.11 7.71 -6.96
N THR A 96 -6.88 8.03 -8.01
CA THR A 96 -6.96 7.21 -9.23
C THR A 96 -6.80 7.93 -10.58
N ALA A 97 -6.99 9.25 -10.66
CA ALA A 97 -6.87 10.01 -11.91
C ALA A 97 -5.45 10.53 -12.14
#